data_AF-A0A0B3XZ84-F1
#
_entry.id   AF-A0A0B3XZ84-F1
#
_cell.length_a   1.000
_cell.length_b   1.000
_cell.length_c   1.000
_cell.angle_alpha   90.00
_cell.angle_beta   90.00
_cell.angle_gamma   90.00
#
_symmetry.space_group_name_H-M   'P 1'
#
loop_
_entity.id
_entity.type
_entity.pdbx_description
1 polymer ?
#
loop_
_entity_poly.entity_id
_entity_poly.type
_entity_poly.pdbx_seq_one_letter_code
_entity_poly.pdbx_strand_id
1 'polypeptide(L)'
;AGENYELVVAGVCDVAGNAVTEYRLAFTTENTGAVDNSYPTLTSMTPAHGSQDNAVNAPIDMTFSEPLDIRNITSNHSGGEIRIYSGSNYYDGIFSFNGNVVTFTPTNPLPQDTQITVYLRYIKDRVGNSYCCRSYSFTTQTL
;
A
#
# COMPACT_ATOMS: atom_id res chain seq x y z
N ALA A 1 -15.46 19.77 -9.02
CA ALA A 1 -14.19 19.19 -8.51
C ALA A 1 -13.42 20.30 -7.85
N GLY A 2 -12.66 20.03 -6.78
CA GLY A 2 -12.10 21.11 -5.96
C GLY A 2 -13.16 21.95 -5.25
N GLU A 3 -14.39 21.43 -5.17
CA GLU A 3 -15.49 22.14 -4.52
C GLU A 3 -15.33 22.00 -3.01
N ASN A 4 -15.60 23.10 -2.29
CA ASN A 4 -15.72 23.09 -0.84
C ASN A 4 -17.06 22.49 -0.45
N TYR A 5 -17.01 21.37 0.26
CA TYR A 5 -18.16 20.75 0.91
C TYR A 5 -18.11 21.03 2.41
N GLU A 6 -19.29 21.09 3.02
CA GLU A 6 -19.46 21.10 4.47
C GLU A 6 -20.33 19.90 4.86
N LEU A 7 -19.78 19.02 5.70
CA LEU A 7 -20.56 18.02 6.41
C LEU A 7 -21.14 18.68 7.66
N VAL A 8 -22.46 18.78 7.72
CA VAL A 8 -23.20 19.23 8.90
C VAL A 8 -23.87 18.02 9.56
N VAL A 9 -23.52 17.75 10.81
CA VAL A 9 -24.20 16.76 11.65
C VAL A 9 -24.98 17.50 12.73
N ALA A 10 -26.30 17.53 12.60
CA ALA A 10 -27.21 18.20 13.53
C ALA A 10 -28.49 17.37 13.69
N GLY A 11 -29.19 17.54 14.82
CA GLY A 11 -30.50 16.91 15.06
C GLY A 11 -30.46 15.39 15.29
N VAL A 12 -29.29 14.82 15.59
CA VAL A 12 -29.12 13.40 15.93
C VAL A 12 -29.19 13.23 17.45
N CYS A 13 -30.01 12.29 17.92
CA CYS A 13 -30.09 11.91 19.33
C CYS A 13 -29.82 10.41 19.49
N ASP A 14 -29.26 10.00 20.63
CA ASP A 14 -29.20 8.58 20.99
C ASP A 14 -30.56 8.06 21.51
N VAL A 15 -30.62 6.76 21.81
CA VAL A 15 -31.84 6.11 22.33
C VAL A 15 -32.27 6.61 23.72
N ALA A 16 -31.37 7.26 24.46
CA ALA A 16 -31.66 7.88 25.75
C ALA A 16 -32.06 9.36 25.61
N GLY A 17 -32.06 9.90 24.39
CA GLY A 17 -32.43 11.29 24.10
C GLY A 17 -31.29 12.30 24.19
N ASN A 18 -30.03 11.85 24.32
CA ASN A 18 -28.89 12.78 24.31
C ASN A 18 -28.65 13.27 22.89
N ALA A 19 -28.84 14.58 22.67
CA ALA A 19 -28.61 15.21 21.38
C ALA A 19 -27.12 15.46 21.14
N VAL A 20 -26.65 15.20 19.92
CA VAL A 20 -25.33 15.66 19.47
C VAL A 20 -25.36 17.17 19.33
N THR A 21 -24.32 17.83 19.84
CA THR A 21 -24.08 19.24 19.49
C THR A 21 -23.73 19.32 18.01
N GLU A 22 -24.23 20.34 17.31
CA GLU A 22 -23.96 20.52 15.89
C GLU A 22 -22.46 20.46 15.61
N TYR A 23 -22.08 19.59 14.67
CA TYR A 23 -20.71 19.41 14.22
C TYR A 23 -20.60 19.76 12.75
N ARG A 24 -19.59 20.56 12.41
CA ARG A 24 -19.31 21.02 11.05
C ARG A 24 -17.90 20.62 10.66
N LEU A 25 -17.78 19.99 9.49
CA LEU A 25 -16.49 19.63 8.91
C LEU A 25 -16.44 20.09 7.46
N ALA A 26 -15.55 21.03 7.16
CA ALA A 26 -15.26 21.44 5.80
C ALA A 26 -14.24 20.49 5.16
N PHE A 27 -14.48 20.10 3.91
CA PHE A 27 -13.55 19.31 3.10
C PHE A 27 -13.66 19.68 1.62
N THR A 28 -12.59 19.46 0.86
CA THR A 28 -12.59 19.62 -0.59
C THR A 28 -12.48 18.26 -1.26
N THR A 29 -13.16 18.09 -2.41
CA THR A 29 -12.87 16.95 -3.30
C THR A 29 -11.62 17.24 -4.13
N GLU A 30 -11.03 16.21 -4.75
CA GLU A 30 -9.88 16.42 -5.63
C GLU A 30 -10.16 17.48 -6.71
N ASN A 31 -9.14 18.29 -6.97
CA ASN A 31 -9.23 19.56 -7.70
C ASN A 31 -9.26 19.41 -9.23
N THR A 32 -9.06 18.21 -9.77
CA THR A 32 -8.85 18.04 -11.21
C THR A 32 -10.17 17.88 -11.98
N GLY A 33 -11.19 17.25 -11.38
CA GLY A 33 -12.44 16.88 -12.07
C GLY A 33 -12.27 15.89 -13.21
N ALA A 34 -11.02 15.54 -13.52
CA ALA A 34 -10.67 14.42 -14.36
C ALA A 34 -10.96 13.15 -13.57
N VAL A 35 -11.62 12.20 -14.23
CA VAL A 35 -11.68 10.83 -13.73
C VAL A 35 -10.24 10.33 -13.69
N ASP A 36 -9.77 9.98 -12.50
CA ASP A 36 -8.50 9.29 -12.37
C ASP A 36 -8.66 7.87 -12.94
N ASN A 37 -7.90 7.59 -13.99
CA ASN A 37 -7.82 6.29 -14.66
C ASN A 37 -6.40 5.72 -14.59
N SER A 38 -5.46 6.40 -13.90
CA SER A 38 -4.14 5.84 -13.64
C SER A 38 -4.27 4.73 -12.60
N TYR A 39 -3.40 3.74 -12.69
CA TYR A 39 -3.27 2.71 -11.67
C TYR A 39 -1.90 2.85 -11.00
N PRO A 40 -1.76 2.39 -9.74
CA PRO A 40 -0.49 2.47 -9.06
C PRO A 40 0.61 1.71 -9.79
N THR A 41 1.71 2.39 -10.07
CA THR A 41 2.92 1.80 -10.64
C THR A 41 4.09 1.95 -9.68
N LEU A 42 4.93 0.93 -9.57
CA LEU A 42 6.14 1.02 -8.77
C LEU A 42 7.16 1.89 -9.51
N THR A 43 7.52 3.03 -8.93
CA THR A 43 8.48 4.00 -9.50
C THR A 43 9.90 3.75 -9.02
N SER A 44 10.06 3.24 -7.80
CA SER A 44 11.35 2.79 -7.27
C SER A 44 11.20 1.70 -6.21
N MET A 45 12.27 0.93 -6.02
CA MET A 45 12.37 -0.11 -5.00
C MET A 45 13.78 -0.11 -4.40
N THR A 46 13.89 -0.31 -3.09
CA THR A 46 15.15 -0.58 -2.38
C THR A 46 14.96 -1.83 -1.51
N PRO A 47 15.73 -2.91 -1.65
CA PRO A 47 16.73 -3.18 -2.69
C PRO A 47 16.23 -2.96 -4.12
N ALA A 48 17.12 -2.47 -4.99
CA ALA A 48 16.76 -2.20 -6.38
C ALA A 48 16.51 -3.49 -7.16
N HIS A 49 15.65 -3.42 -8.17
CA HIS A 49 15.40 -4.56 -9.05
C HIS A 49 16.70 -5.07 -9.70
N GLY A 50 16.99 -6.37 -9.57
CA GLY A 50 18.20 -7.01 -10.08
C GLY A 50 19.45 -6.79 -9.23
N SER A 51 19.39 -6.01 -8.15
CA SER A 51 20.53 -5.78 -7.26
C SER A 51 21.00 -7.07 -6.59
N GLN A 52 22.29 -7.13 -6.26
CA GLN A 52 22.95 -8.24 -5.58
C GLN A 52 23.46 -7.77 -4.21
N ASP A 53 23.93 -8.71 -3.40
CA ASP A 53 24.65 -8.44 -2.14
C ASP A 53 23.87 -7.58 -1.12
N ASN A 54 22.55 -7.72 -1.10
CA ASN A 54 21.69 -6.99 -0.17
C ASN A 54 21.66 -7.64 1.22
N ALA A 55 21.65 -6.84 2.29
CA ALA A 55 21.59 -7.37 3.64
C ALA A 55 20.31 -8.20 3.86
N VAL A 56 20.45 -9.35 4.53
CA VAL A 56 19.33 -10.29 4.79
C VAL A 56 18.22 -9.71 5.67
N ASN A 57 18.53 -8.64 6.42
CA ASN A 57 17.60 -7.91 7.26
C ASN A 57 17.21 -6.54 6.66
N ALA A 58 17.60 -6.25 5.41
CA ALA A 58 17.25 -5.00 4.76
C ALA A 58 15.72 -4.89 4.62
N PRO A 59 15.11 -3.76 5.01
CA PRO A 59 13.73 -3.48 4.65
C PRO A 59 13.60 -3.36 3.13
N ILE A 60 12.42 -3.68 2.62
CA ILE A 60 12.05 -3.52 1.21
C ILE A 60 11.14 -2.30 1.11
N ASP A 61 11.70 -1.19 0.65
CA ASP A 61 10.99 0.06 0.39
C ASP A 61 10.49 0.08 -1.06
N MET A 62 9.20 0.33 -1.24
CA MET A 62 8.50 0.38 -2.52
C MET A 62 7.81 1.74 -2.66
N THR A 63 8.26 2.57 -3.60
CA THR A 63 7.62 3.84 -3.90
C THR A 63 6.72 3.69 -5.12
N PHE A 64 5.46 4.12 -4.99
CA PHE A 64 4.46 4.06 -6.04
C PHE A 64 4.21 5.44 -6.67
N SER A 65 3.63 5.46 -7.87
CA SER A 65 3.22 6.70 -8.55
C SER A 65 2.15 7.48 -7.80
N GLU A 66 1.40 6.80 -6.93
CA GLU A 66 0.27 7.34 -6.18
C GLU A 66 0.04 6.55 -4.88
N PRO A 67 -0.68 7.11 -3.90
CA PRO A 67 -1.06 6.40 -2.68
C PRO A 67 -1.99 5.20 -2.95
N LEU A 68 -1.68 4.07 -2.32
CA LEU A 68 -2.51 2.86 -2.42
C LEU A 68 -3.75 2.95 -1.52
N ASP A 69 -4.81 2.23 -1.88
CA ASP A 69 -5.87 1.88 -0.93
C ASP A 69 -5.43 0.68 -0.07
N ILE A 70 -4.95 1.00 1.13
CA ILE A 70 -4.50 -0.01 2.10
C ILE A 70 -5.59 -1.02 2.49
N ARG A 71 -6.88 -0.66 2.37
CA ARG A 71 -8.00 -1.56 2.70
C ARG A 71 -8.14 -2.68 1.68
N ASN A 72 -7.60 -2.49 0.47
CA ASN A 72 -7.59 -3.50 -0.57
C ASN A 72 -6.49 -4.55 -0.38
N ILE A 73 -5.42 -4.24 0.36
CA ILE A 73 -4.32 -5.16 0.59
C ILE A 73 -4.69 -6.09 1.73
N THR A 74 -4.96 -7.36 1.42
CA THR A 74 -5.47 -8.33 2.40
C THR A 74 -4.50 -9.49 2.61
N SER A 75 -4.36 -9.93 3.86
CA SER A 75 -3.54 -11.09 4.23
C SER A 75 -4.11 -12.42 3.72
N ASN A 76 -5.41 -12.47 3.41
CA ASN A 76 -6.12 -13.66 2.94
C ASN A 76 -6.22 -13.76 1.41
N HIS A 77 -5.48 -12.94 0.65
CA HIS A 77 -5.38 -13.09 -0.81
C HIS A 77 -6.68 -12.86 -1.60
N SER A 78 -7.74 -12.34 -0.95
CA SER A 78 -9.02 -12.04 -1.61
C SER A 78 -9.05 -10.65 -2.26
N GLY A 79 -8.04 -9.82 -2.02
CA GLY A 79 -7.89 -8.47 -2.55
C GLY A 79 -6.60 -8.29 -3.37
N GLY A 80 -6.03 -7.09 -3.26
CA GLY A 80 -4.68 -6.81 -3.73
C GLY A 80 -3.64 -7.47 -2.83
N GLU A 81 -2.49 -7.81 -3.39
CA GLU A 81 -1.46 -8.61 -2.73
C GLU A 81 -0.07 -8.04 -2.99
N ILE A 82 0.72 -7.96 -1.93
CA ILE A 82 2.17 -7.78 -1.98
C ILE A 82 2.78 -9.03 -1.34
N ARG A 83 3.49 -9.84 -2.12
CA ARG A 83 4.09 -11.09 -1.66
C ARG A 83 5.60 -11.04 -1.77
N ILE A 84 6.28 -11.46 -0.71
CA ILE A 84 7.74 -11.59 -0.66
C ILE A 84 8.06 -13.08 -0.59
N TYR A 85 8.73 -13.63 -1.60
CA TYR A 85 8.96 -15.08 -1.67
C TYR A 85 10.20 -15.46 -2.47
N SER A 86 10.66 -16.71 -2.30
CA SER A 86 11.64 -17.36 -3.17
C SER A 86 11.20 -18.79 -3.45
N GLY A 87 11.06 -19.14 -4.73
CA GLY A 87 10.45 -20.41 -5.14
C GLY A 87 9.03 -20.55 -4.56
N SER A 88 8.83 -21.52 -3.66
CA SER A 88 7.56 -21.77 -2.97
C SER A 88 7.53 -21.24 -1.53
N ASN A 89 8.62 -20.65 -1.04
CA ASN A 89 8.74 -20.16 0.33
C ASN A 89 8.35 -18.69 0.41
N TYR A 90 7.30 -18.38 1.16
CA TYR A 90 6.87 -17.02 1.47
C TYR A 90 7.52 -16.53 2.76
N TYR A 91 7.89 -15.24 2.79
CA TYR A 91 8.54 -14.62 3.94
C TYR A 91 7.61 -13.64 4.62
N ASP A 92 7.46 -13.83 5.93
CA ASP A 92 6.66 -12.95 6.77
C ASP A 92 7.41 -11.66 7.12
N GLY A 93 6.64 -10.59 7.31
CA GLY A 93 7.16 -9.28 7.66
C GLY A 93 6.04 -8.31 8.02
N ILE A 94 6.46 -7.14 8.47
CA ILE A 94 5.57 -6.05 8.85
C ILE A 94 5.52 -5.04 7.70
N PHE A 95 4.30 -4.72 7.26
CA PHE A 95 4.08 -3.65 6.29
C PHE A 95 3.76 -2.34 7.00
N SER A 96 4.40 -1.25 6.58
CA SER A 96 4.02 0.12 6.92
C SER A 96 3.73 0.93 5.67
N PHE A 97 2.69 1.77 5.73
CA PHE A 97 2.20 2.57 4.61
C PHE A 97 2.33 4.05 4.97
N ASN A 98 3.11 4.80 4.19
CA ASN A 98 3.29 6.24 4.36
C ASN A 98 3.16 6.96 3.02
N GLY A 99 1.98 7.54 2.77
CA GLY A 99 1.67 8.15 1.48
C GLY A 99 1.68 7.12 0.35
N ASN A 100 2.57 7.33 -0.63
CA ASN A 100 2.83 6.43 -1.75
C ASN A 100 4.00 5.46 -1.52
N VAL A 101 4.54 5.40 -0.29
CA VAL A 101 5.63 4.48 0.06
C VAL A 101 5.08 3.33 0.91
N VAL A 102 5.43 2.11 0.52
CA VAL A 102 5.20 0.88 1.28
C VAL A 102 6.52 0.30 1.69
N THR A 103 6.72 0.08 2.98
CA THR A 103 7.91 -0.57 3.52
C THR A 103 7.53 -1.94 4.07
N PHE A 104 8.23 -2.98 3.64
CA PHE A 104 8.18 -4.31 4.22
C PHE A 104 9.43 -4.55 5.07
N THR A 105 9.25 -4.85 6.34
CA THR A 105 10.35 -5.23 7.24
C THR A 105 10.25 -6.72 7.55
N PRO A 106 11.20 -7.56 7.11
CA PRO A 106 11.19 -8.99 7.43
C PRO A 106 11.17 -9.23 8.95
N THR A 107 10.32 -10.14 9.44
CA THR A 107 10.33 -10.51 10.88
C THR A 107 11.49 -11.43 11.23
N ASN A 108 11.99 -12.18 10.24
CA ASN A 108 13.19 -13.00 10.32
C ASN A 108 14.13 -12.62 9.18
N PRO A 109 15.46 -12.79 9.34
CA PRO A 109 16.39 -12.61 8.23
C PRO A 109 16.00 -13.45 7.02
N LEU A 110 16.03 -12.84 5.84
CA LEU A 110 15.88 -13.54 4.57
C LEU A 110 17.06 -14.52 4.38
N PRO A 111 16.90 -15.62 3.63
CA PRO A 111 18.01 -16.55 3.40
C PRO A 111 19.15 -15.87 2.62
N GLN A 112 20.39 -16.23 2.94
CA GLN A 112 21.58 -15.76 2.21
C GLN A 112 21.64 -16.34 0.79
N ASP A 113 22.38 -15.67 -0.09
CA ASP A 113 22.59 -16.06 -1.49
C ASP A 113 21.30 -16.50 -2.22
N THR A 114 20.19 -15.79 -1.94
CA THR A 114 18.87 -16.15 -2.42
C THR A 114 18.26 -15.00 -3.20
N GLN A 115 17.71 -15.32 -4.37
CA GLN A 115 16.87 -14.39 -5.11
C GLN A 115 15.50 -14.28 -4.43
N ILE A 116 15.20 -13.10 -3.92
CA ILE A 116 13.92 -12.74 -3.31
C ILE A 116 13.07 -12.05 -4.37
N THR A 117 11.82 -12.47 -4.49
CA THR A 117 10.81 -11.90 -5.38
C THR A 117 9.80 -11.08 -4.60
N VAL A 118 9.56 -9.86 -5.06
CA VAL A 118 8.48 -8.97 -4.67
C VAL A 118 7.42 -9.02 -5.75
N TYR A 119 6.26 -9.58 -5.43
CA TYR A 119 5.15 -9.75 -6.37
C TYR A 119 3.97 -8.87 -5.99
N LEU A 120 3.50 -8.10 -6.96
CA LEU A 120 2.41 -7.15 -6.87
C LEU A 120 1.24 -7.64 -7.72
N ARG A 121 0.09 -7.86 -7.10
CA ARG A 121 -1.12 -8.33 -7.77
C ARG A 121 -2.34 -7.56 -7.34
N TYR A 122 -3.09 -7.03 -8.31
CA TYR A 122 -4.37 -6.33 -8.12
C TYR A 122 -4.34 -5.23 -7.03
N ILE A 123 -3.21 -4.55 -6.87
CA ILE A 123 -3.09 -3.41 -5.94
C ILE A 123 -3.93 -2.25 -6.49
N LYS A 124 -4.72 -1.63 -5.63
CA LYS A 124 -5.61 -0.51 -5.96
C LYS A 124 -5.10 0.83 -5.45
N ASP A 125 -5.42 1.89 -6.19
CA ASP A 125 -5.45 3.25 -5.66
C ASP A 125 -6.71 3.50 -4.82
N ARG A 126 -6.88 4.73 -4.33
CA ARG A 126 -8.01 5.15 -3.48
C ARG A 126 -9.35 5.26 -4.20
N VAL A 127 -9.36 5.32 -5.53
CA VAL A 127 -10.59 5.41 -6.35
C VAL A 127 -10.94 4.07 -7.02
N GLY A 128 -10.10 3.06 -6.84
CA GLY A 128 -10.33 1.68 -7.24
C GLY A 128 -9.61 1.23 -8.52
N ASN A 129 -8.79 2.08 -9.15
CA ASN A 129 -8.03 1.65 -10.32
C ASN A 129 -6.98 0.64 -9.92
N SER A 130 -6.80 -0.39 -10.74
CA SER A 130 -5.87 -1.46 -10.48
C SER A 130 -5.31 -2.01 -11.76
N TYR A 131 -4.09 -2.52 -11.66
CA TYR A 131 -3.49 -3.33 -12.69
C TYR A 131 -2.90 -4.59 -12.07
N CYS A 132 -2.88 -5.65 -12.89
CA CYS A 132 -2.18 -6.88 -12.59
C CYS A 132 -1.31 -7.25 -13.78
N CYS A 133 -0.15 -7.85 -13.58
CA CYS A 133 0.57 -8.10 -12.33
C CYS A 133 2.03 -7.77 -12.60
N ARG A 134 2.80 -7.46 -11.56
CA ARG A 134 4.25 -7.16 -11.71
C ARG A 134 5.08 -7.88 -10.67
N SER A 135 6.28 -8.27 -11.10
CA SER A 135 7.27 -8.92 -10.24
C SER A 135 8.59 -8.16 -10.33
N TYR A 136 9.25 -8.03 -9.19
CA TYR A 136 10.60 -7.50 -9.05
C TYR A 136 11.42 -8.48 -8.22
N SER A 137 12.73 -8.52 -8.40
CA SER A 137 13.60 -9.35 -7.58
C SER A 137 14.89 -8.65 -7.20
N PHE A 138 15.54 -9.15 -6.15
CA PHE A 138 16.91 -8.83 -5.75
C PHE A 138 17.55 -10.06 -5.13
N THR A 139 18.87 -10.09 -5.04
CA THR A 139 19.61 -11.18 -4.38
C THR A 139 20.21 -10.69 -3.07
N THR A 140 20.07 -11.48 -2.01
CA THR A 140 20.70 -11.23 -0.71
C THR A 140 22.19 -11.56 -0.73
N GLN A 141 22.94 -10.97 0.20
CA GLN A 141 24.37 -11.24 0.40
C GLN A 141 24.68 -12.73 0.57
N THR A 142 25.88 -13.10 0.11
CA THR A 142 26.48 -14.42 0.33
C THR A 142 26.91 -14.61 1.79
N LEU A 143 27.41 -15.80 2.11
CA LEU A 143 27.81 -16.18 3.47
C LEU A 143 29.15 -15.58 3.90
#